data_AF-A0A9J6EMQ0-F1
#
_entry.id   AF-A0A9J6EMQ0-F1
#
_cell.length_a   1.000
_cell.length_b   1.000
_cell.length_c   1.000
_cell.angle_alpha   90.00
_cell.angle_beta   90.00
_cell.angle_gamma   90.00
#
_symmetry.space_group_name_H-M   'P 1'
#
loop_
_entity.id
_entity.type
_entity.pdbx_description
1 polymer ?
#
loop_
_entity_poly.entity_id
_entity_poly.type
_entity_poly.pdbx_seq_one_letter_code
_entity_poly.pdbx_strand_id
1 'polypeptide(L)'
;MYTDDGDDENDIFKRDFKYYKRKAVRPDLSDVIDFERPHEFPVEVRARLQTTPDCGEVGLVDKGELLCYAVRANRGLLVIPNPFTPRGQRQWVSRTLRSYPQPPNCTNLKALKPPDVFPASPQLDDFYKNLRWVTLGLHHDWDSKVYDLGNATTFPSCLGALAKKLATLLGYSEFEPEAAIVNYYAMNSTLSGHVDRSEFDLGSPLFSISFGQTAVFLIGGATKNVKPTAMFLKSGDVVVMTGESRVAYHAVPLVLPREDGGAPWNYVADGDADSDWSAEAEYLANHRINLNVRQVFEKS
;
A
#
# COMPACT_ATOMS: atom_id res chain seq x y z
N MET A 1 -7.64 32.91 -16.30
CA MET A 1 -8.24 33.50 -15.10
C MET A 1 -8.12 32.43 -14.02
N TYR A 2 -7.07 32.50 -13.21
CA TYR A 2 -6.83 31.52 -12.15
C TYR A 2 -7.86 31.79 -11.05
N THR A 3 -8.73 30.83 -10.77
CA THR A 3 -9.52 30.84 -9.54
C THR A 3 -8.56 30.55 -8.40
N ASP A 4 -8.37 31.57 -7.57
CA ASP A 4 -7.79 31.47 -6.25
C ASP A 4 -8.67 30.48 -5.45
N ASP A 5 -8.19 29.25 -5.27
CA ASP A 5 -8.82 28.25 -4.41
C ASP A 5 -8.68 28.74 -2.97
N GLY A 6 -9.61 29.61 -2.55
CA GLY A 6 -9.75 30.04 -1.17
C GLY A 6 -9.64 28.83 -0.25
N ASP A 7 -8.70 28.88 0.70
CA ASP A 7 -8.62 27.87 1.73
C ASP A 7 -9.92 27.92 2.53
N ASP A 8 -10.79 26.93 2.31
CA ASP A 8 -11.91 26.66 3.22
C ASP A 8 -11.29 26.39 4.59
N GLU A 9 -11.42 27.35 5.51
CA GLU A 9 -10.88 27.26 6.86
C GLU A 9 -11.34 25.99 7.60
N ASN A 10 -12.41 25.33 7.11
CA ASN A 10 -12.93 24.09 7.65
C ASN A 10 -12.27 22.82 7.09
N ASP A 11 -11.53 22.88 5.96
CA ASP A 11 -10.84 21.72 5.37
C ASP A 11 -9.50 21.45 6.08
N ILE A 12 -9.62 20.98 7.32
CA ILE A 12 -8.49 20.61 8.19
C ILE A 12 -7.62 19.54 7.52
N PHE A 13 -8.23 18.60 6.78
CA PHE A 13 -7.50 17.56 6.07
C PHE A 13 -6.56 18.14 5.01
N LYS A 14 -7.03 19.07 4.16
CA LYS A 14 -6.20 19.75 3.14
C LYS A 14 -5.07 20.54 3.78
N ARG A 15 -5.33 21.20 4.92
CA ARG A 15 -4.29 21.93 5.67
C ARG A 15 -3.17 21.00 6.14
N ASP A 16 -3.51 19.89 6.78
CA ASP A 16 -2.52 18.93 7.29
C ASP A 16 -1.81 18.20 6.13
N PHE A 17 -2.51 17.87 5.04
CA PHE A 17 -1.89 17.38 3.81
C PHE A 17 -0.86 18.38 3.25
N LYS A 18 -1.22 19.66 3.15
CA LYS A 18 -0.30 20.73 2.74
C LYS A 18 0.88 20.86 3.68
N TYR A 19 0.71 20.64 5.00
CA TYR A 19 1.80 20.67 5.98
C TYR A 19 2.86 19.61 5.66
N TYR A 20 2.47 18.33 5.56
CA TYR A 20 3.41 17.24 5.32
C TYR A 20 4.01 17.25 3.90
N LYS A 21 3.29 17.80 2.91
CA LYS A 21 3.79 17.91 1.52
C LYS A 21 4.91 18.96 1.34
N ARG A 22 5.13 19.86 2.31
CA ARG A 22 6.10 20.96 2.18
C ARG A 22 7.53 20.44 1.96
N LYS A 23 8.22 21.04 0.98
CA LYS A 23 9.61 20.71 0.63
C LYS A 23 10.64 21.73 1.15
N ALA A 24 10.29 23.02 1.15
CA ALA A 24 11.19 24.10 1.52
C ALA A 24 11.56 24.08 3.00
N VAL A 25 10.58 23.79 3.86
CA VAL A 25 10.77 23.53 5.28
C VAL A 25 10.24 22.12 5.52
N ARG A 26 11.12 21.20 5.94
CA ARG A 26 10.69 19.84 6.24
C ARG A 26 9.70 19.89 7.40
N PRO A 27 8.57 19.17 7.30
CA PRO A 27 7.62 19.07 8.41
C PRO A 27 8.30 18.43 9.62
N ASP A 28 7.85 18.79 10.81
CA ASP A 28 8.16 18.02 12.01
C ASP A 28 7.42 16.69 11.92
N LEU A 29 8.14 15.61 12.19
CA LEU A 29 7.64 14.24 12.12
C LEU A 29 7.59 13.56 13.49
N SER A 30 7.88 14.30 14.57
CA SER A 30 7.88 13.79 15.95
C SER A 30 6.55 13.14 16.36
N ASP A 31 5.42 13.69 15.90
CA ASP A 31 4.08 13.19 16.18
C ASP A 31 3.56 12.14 15.17
N VAL A 32 4.37 11.77 14.16
CA VAL A 32 3.98 10.76 13.16
C VAL A 32 4.15 9.37 13.77
N ILE A 33 3.05 8.62 13.86
CA ILE A 33 3.03 7.31 14.50
C ILE A 33 4.04 6.37 13.85
N ASP A 34 4.93 5.82 14.68
CA ASP A 34 5.91 4.81 14.31
C ASP A 34 5.62 3.49 15.05
N PHE A 35 5.24 2.46 14.31
CA PHE A 35 4.92 1.15 14.87
C PHE A 35 6.15 0.34 15.31
N GLU A 36 7.38 0.79 15.02
CA GLU A 36 8.60 0.24 15.63
C GLU A 36 8.80 0.75 17.07
N ARG A 37 8.16 1.86 17.42
CA ARG A 37 8.19 2.46 18.77
C ARG A 37 6.76 2.72 19.28
N PRO A 38 5.89 1.69 19.29
CA PRO A 38 4.45 1.86 19.49
C PRO A 38 4.09 2.41 20.88
N HIS A 39 5.00 2.29 21.86
CA HIS A 39 4.82 2.80 23.22
C HIS A 39 4.93 4.33 23.32
N GLU A 40 5.48 5.00 22.29
CA GLU A 40 5.57 6.47 22.21
C GLU A 40 4.27 7.09 21.65
N PHE A 41 3.35 6.28 21.11
CA PHE A 41 2.20 6.74 20.34
C PHE A 41 0.86 6.22 20.88
N PRO A 42 -0.27 6.87 20.56
CA PRO A 42 -1.60 6.45 21.02
C PRO A 42 -2.16 5.26 20.21
N VAL A 43 -1.40 4.17 20.15
CA VAL A 43 -1.79 2.90 19.53
C VAL A 43 -1.96 1.81 20.58
N GLU A 44 -2.68 0.74 20.23
CA GLU A 44 -2.90 -0.39 21.13
C GLU A 44 -2.78 -1.72 20.39
N VAL A 45 -2.28 -2.75 21.07
CA VAL A 45 -2.25 -4.11 20.52
C VAL A 45 -3.68 -4.63 20.46
N ARG A 46 -4.22 -4.75 19.25
CA ARG A 46 -5.56 -5.25 18.98
C ARG A 46 -5.62 -6.77 18.97
N ALA A 47 -4.56 -7.41 18.47
CA ALA A 47 -4.46 -8.86 18.41
C ALA A 47 -2.99 -9.30 18.31
N ARG A 48 -2.73 -10.53 18.78
CA ARG A 48 -1.51 -11.29 18.55
C ARG A 48 -1.85 -12.41 17.57
N LEU A 49 -1.39 -12.30 16.34
CA LEU A 49 -1.75 -13.20 15.25
C LEU A 49 -0.70 -14.32 15.18
N GLN A 50 -1.12 -15.56 15.38
CA GLN A 50 -0.22 -16.71 15.26
C GLN A 50 -0.14 -17.14 13.80
N THR A 51 1.05 -17.11 13.23
CA THR A 51 1.25 -17.59 11.86
C THR A 51 1.42 -19.11 11.83
N THR A 52 1.04 -19.69 10.70
CA THR A 52 1.12 -21.13 10.44
C THR A 52 2.18 -21.42 9.38
N PRO A 53 2.72 -22.65 9.28
CA PRO A 53 3.81 -22.96 8.34
C PRO A 53 3.53 -22.59 6.87
N ASP A 54 2.27 -22.67 6.45
CA ASP A 54 1.82 -22.31 5.11
C ASP A 54 1.78 -20.78 4.85
N CYS A 55 1.93 -19.94 5.88
CA CYS A 55 2.20 -18.51 5.69
C CYS A 55 3.53 -18.29 4.93
N GLY A 56 4.49 -19.19 5.05
CA GLY A 56 5.76 -19.13 4.32
C GLY A 56 5.59 -19.23 2.80
N GLU A 57 4.58 -19.95 2.34
CA GLU A 57 4.29 -20.13 0.89
C GLU A 57 3.87 -18.81 0.22
N VAL A 58 3.32 -17.88 0.99
CA VAL A 58 2.93 -16.53 0.53
C VAL A 58 3.94 -15.45 0.95
N GLY A 59 5.11 -15.85 1.45
CA GLY A 59 6.20 -14.95 1.83
C GLY A 59 6.04 -14.27 3.20
N LEU A 60 5.02 -14.63 3.97
CA LEU A 60 4.85 -14.19 5.36
C LEU A 60 5.77 -14.99 6.29
N VAL A 61 6.02 -14.47 7.50
CA VAL A 61 6.69 -15.23 8.56
C VAL A 61 5.79 -16.42 8.96
N ASP A 62 6.34 -17.63 9.03
CA ASP A 62 5.58 -18.90 9.08
C ASP A 62 5.51 -19.56 10.47
N LYS A 63 6.33 -19.10 11.42
CA LYS A 63 6.40 -19.58 12.80
C LYS A 63 6.65 -18.43 13.77
N GLY A 64 5.80 -17.41 13.69
CA GLY A 64 5.93 -16.18 14.46
C GLY A 64 4.61 -15.70 15.03
N GLU A 65 4.73 -14.86 16.04
CA GLU A 65 3.63 -14.03 16.48
C GLU A 65 3.75 -12.67 15.81
N LEU A 66 2.72 -12.25 15.09
CA LEU A 66 2.60 -10.92 14.53
C LEU A 66 1.77 -10.04 15.47
N LEU A 67 2.21 -8.81 15.68
CA LEU A 67 1.43 -7.82 16.40
C LEU A 67 0.55 -7.06 15.42
N CYS A 68 -0.75 -7.03 15.70
CA CYS A 68 -1.72 -6.18 15.01
C CYS A 68 -2.10 -5.03 15.95
N TYR A 69 -1.85 -3.80 15.50
CA TYR A 69 -2.16 -2.59 16.24
C TYR A 69 -3.46 -1.96 15.74
N ALA A 70 -4.24 -1.40 16.65
CA ALA A 70 -5.30 -0.45 16.33
C ALA A 70 -4.84 0.97 16.65
N VAL A 71 -5.22 1.92 15.79
CA VAL A 71 -4.98 3.35 16.02
C VAL A 71 -6.21 3.92 16.71
N ARG A 72 -6.07 4.37 17.97
CA ARG A 72 -7.21 4.74 18.83
C ARG A 72 -8.11 5.83 18.22
N ALA A 73 -7.51 6.77 17.50
CA ALA A 73 -8.22 7.88 16.86
C ALA A 73 -9.04 7.46 15.61
N ASN A 74 -8.78 6.27 15.04
CA ASN A 74 -9.37 5.83 13.78
C ASN A 74 -9.94 4.42 13.93
N ARG A 75 -11.21 4.32 14.32
CA ARG A 75 -11.89 3.03 14.51
C ARG A 75 -11.87 2.19 13.23
N GLY A 76 -11.59 0.90 13.39
CA GLY A 76 -11.48 -0.05 12.28
C GLY A 76 -10.19 0.03 11.47
N LEU A 77 -9.27 0.97 11.79
CA LEU A 77 -7.94 1.00 11.20
C LEU A 77 -6.99 0.09 11.98
N LEU A 78 -6.45 -0.89 11.28
CA LEU A 78 -5.47 -1.83 11.82
C LEU A 78 -4.16 -1.72 11.06
N VAL A 79 -3.05 -1.98 11.75
CA VAL A 79 -1.72 -2.05 11.14
C VAL A 79 -0.98 -3.29 11.64
N ILE A 80 -0.41 -4.05 10.70
CA ILE A 80 0.49 -5.17 10.98
C ILE A 80 1.87 -4.75 10.47
N PRO A 81 2.81 -4.40 11.37
CA PRO A 81 4.16 -4.01 10.96
C PRO A 81 4.89 -5.20 10.35
N ASN A 82 5.40 -4.99 9.14
CA ASN A 82 6.14 -5.96 8.32
C ASN A 82 5.97 -7.45 8.69
N PRO A 83 4.88 -8.12 8.26
CA PRO A 83 4.68 -9.55 8.51
C PRO A 83 5.45 -10.45 7.52
N PHE A 84 6.31 -9.89 6.67
CA PHE A 84 6.99 -10.59 5.60
C PHE A 84 8.40 -11.03 5.99
N THR A 85 8.82 -12.17 5.44
CA THR A 85 10.24 -12.51 5.40
C THR A 85 10.99 -11.59 4.42
N PRO A 86 12.32 -11.40 4.56
CA PRO A 86 13.13 -10.68 3.58
C PRO A 86 12.93 -11.17 2.14
N ARG A 87 12.92 -12.50 1.95
CA ARG A 87 12.67 -13.14 0.65
C ARG A 87 11.25 -12.90 0.17
N GLY A 88 10.26 -12.95 1.05
CA GLY A 88 8.86 -12.63 0.73
C GLY A 88 8.71 -11.21 0.18
N GLN A 89 9.34 -10.21 0.81
CA GLN A 89 9.35 -8.84 0.28
C GLN A 89 9.95 -8.79 -1.12
N ARG A 90 11.10 -9.46 -1.37
CA ARG A 90 11.70 -9.51 -2.72
C ARG A 90 10.75 -10.11 -3.75
N GLN A 91 10.12 -11.24 -3.43
CA GLN A 91 9.20 -11.92 -4.33
C GLN A 91 7.99 -11.06 -4.68
N TRP A 92 7.41 -10.36 -3.70
CA TRP A 92 6.26 -9.47 -3.96
C TRP A 92 6.66 -8.26 -4.78
N VAL A 93 7.78 -7.62 -4.47
CA VAL A 93 8.31 -6.51 -5.27
C VAL A 93 8.56 -6.96 -6.70
N SER A 94 9.24 -8.10 -6.90
CA SER A 94 9.53 -8.63 -8.23
C SER A 94 8.24 -8.91 -9.01
N ARG A 95 7.20 -9.49 -8.39
CA ARG A 95 5.87 -9.65 -9.03
C ARG A 95 5.28 -8.31 -9.46
N THR A 96 5.32 -7.30 -8.59
CA THR A 96 4.79 -5.96 -8.91
C THR A 96 5.55 -5.26 -10.03
N LEU A 97 6.82 -5.57 -10.24
CA LEU A 97 7.62 -4.91 -11.27
C LEU A 97 7.67 -5.73 -12.56
N ARG A 98 7.80 -7.05 -12.48
CA ARG A 98 8.04 -7.91 -13.64
C ARG A 98 6.76 -8.52 -14.22
N SER A 99 5.86 -8.99 -13.37
CA SER A 99 4.71 -9.80 -13.80
C SER A 99 3.43 -8.99 -13.93
N TYR A 100 3.11 -8.16 -12.94
CA TYR A 100 1.82 -7.47 -12.88
C TYR A 100 1.65 -6.37 -13.93
N PRO A 101 2.68 -5.60 -14.33
CA PRO A 101 2.52 -4.62 -15.40
C PRO A 101 2.26 -5.24 -16.78
N GLN A 102 2.51 -6.54 -16.96
CA GLN A 102 2.33 -7.24 -18.23
C GLN A 102 0.83 -7.42 -18.58
N PRO A 103 0.48 -7.40 -19.88
CA PRO A 103 -0.84 -7.83 -20.33
C PRO A 103 -1.17 -9.25 -19.82
N PRO A 104 -2.45 -9.55 -19.54
CA PRO A 104 -3.63 -8.76 -19.86
C PRO A 104 -3.97 -7.67 -18.83
N ASN A 105 -3.16 -7.45 -17.79
CA ASN A 105 -3.44 -6.42 -16.81
C ASN A 105 -3.33 -5.01 -17.41
N CYS A 106 -4.02 -4.07 -16.79
CA CYS A 106 -4.07 -2.69 -17.26
C CYS A 106 -3.12 -1.81 -16.47
N THR A 107 -2.50 -0.83 -17.15
CA THR A 107 -1.63 0.18 -16.54
C THR A 107 -2.07 1.58 -16.96
N ASN A 108 -1.49 2.62 -16.34
CA ASN A 108 -1.72 4.00 -16.76
C ASN A 108 -1.15 4.33 -18.16
N LEU A 109 -0.34 3.45 -18.75
CA LEU A 109 0.38 3.69 -19.99
C LEU A 109 -0.29 2.95 -21.16
N LYS A 110 -1.08 3.68 -21.96
CA LYS A 110 -1.72 3.11 -23.16
C LYS A 110 -0.78 2.99 -24.37
N ALA A 111 0.17 3.91 -24.49
CA ALA A 111 1.07 4.01 -25.64
C ALA A 111 2.42 3.28 -25.43
N LEU A 112 2.82 3.08 -24.17
CA LEU A 112 4.05 2.37 -23.82
C LEU A 112 3.69 0.99 -23.28
N LYS A 113 4.26 -0.05 -23.88
CA LYS A 113 4.13 -1.42 -23.38
C LYS A 113 5.23 -1.69 -22.36
N PRO A 114 4.95 -2.52 -21.34
CA PRO A 114 6.01 -3.04 -20.48
C PRO A 114 7.01 -3.83 -21.33
N PRO A 115 8.33 -3.76 -21.03
CA PRO A 115 9.31 -4.57 -21.72
C PRO A 115 9.13 -6.05 -21.36
N ASP A 116 9.41 -6.95 -22.32
CA ASP A 116 9.30 -8.40 -22.12
C ASP A 116 10.25 -8.93 -21.04
N VAL A 117 11.41 -8.26 -20.90
CA VAL A 117 12.42 -8.53 -19.87
C VAL A 117 12.53 -7.31 -18.98
N PHE A 118 12.54 -7.53 -17.67
CA PHE A 118 12.73 -6.44 -16.72
C PHE A 118 14.10 -5.78 -16.95
N PRO A 119 14.16 -4.46 -17.15
CA PRO A 119 15.38 -3.77 -17.50
C PRO A 119 16.37 -3.80 -16.33
N ALA A 120 17.66 -3.95 -16.64
CA ALA A 120 18.72 -3.91 -15.64
C ALA A 120 18.78 -2.57 -14.89
N SER A 121 18.36 -1.47 -15.52
CA SER A 121 18.27 -0.14 -14.92
C SER A 121 16.88 0.47 -15.15
N PRO A 122 15.89 0.10 -14.33
CA PRO A 122 14.50 0.50 -14.53
C PRO A 122 14.28 2.01 -14.42
N GLN A 123 15.14 2.78 -13.73
CA GLN A 123 15.01 4.24 -13.74
C GLN A 123 15.38 4.88 -15.08
N LEU A 124 16.08 4.18 -15.97
CA LEU A 124 16.42 4.65 -17.31
C LEU A 124 15.40 4.21 -18.37
N ASP A 125 14.53 3.27 -18.04
CA ASP A 125 13.48 2.76 -18.91
C ASP A 125 12.24 3.68 -18.93
N ASP A 126 11.72 3.99 -20.11
CA ASP A 126 10.63 4.95 -20.27
C ASP A 126 9.29 4.43 -19.77
N PHE A 127 9.07 3.12 -19.76
CA PHE A 127 7.87 2.54 -19.16
C PHE A 127 7.92 2.69 -17.63
N TYR A 128 8.98 2.24 -16.97
CA TYR A 128 9.07 2.28 -15.49
C TYR A 128 9.20 3.70 -14.92
N LYS A 129 9.80 4.66 -15.65
CA LYS A 129 9.76 6.09 -15.27
C LYS A 129 8.34 6.65 -15.19
N ASN A 130 7.46 6.17 -16.06
CA ASN A 130 6.11 6.71 -16.24
C ASN A 130 5.01 5.81 -15.65
N LEU A 131 5.35 4.62 -15.16
CA LEU A 131 4.42 3.73 -14.48
C LEU A 131 3.94 4.38 -13.18
N ARG A 132 2.62 4.42 -12.98
CA ARG A 132 1.95 5.02 -11.81
C ARG A 132 0.98 4.07 -11.16
N TRP A 133 0.26 3.27 -11.96
CA TRP A 133 -0.63 2.25 -11.42
C TRP A 133 -0.76 1.03 -12.34
N VAL A 134 -1.11 -0.09 -11.74
CA VAL A 134 -1.54 -1.33 -12.39
C VAL A 134 -2.83 -1.82 -11.72
N THR A 135 -3.82 -2.26 -12.49
CA THR A 135 -5.06 -2.88 -11.98
C THR A 135 -5.06 -4.39 -12.26
N LEU A 136 -5.53 -5.18 -11.30
CA LEU A 136 -5.54 -6.65 -11.34
C LEU A 136 -6.94 -7.17 -10.96
N GLY A 137 -7.39 -8.27 -11.58
CA GLY A 137 -8.75 -8.77 -11.35
C GLY A 137 -9.79 -7.89 -12.02
N LEU A 138 -10.81 -7.47 -11.27
CA LEU A 138 -11.73 -6.43 -11.72
C LEU A 138 -10.97 -5.10 -11.85
N HIS A 139 -11.00 -4.51 -13.04
CA HIS A 139 -10.28 -3.29 -13.33
C HIS A 139 -11.13 -2.07 -12.97
N HIS A 140 -10.53 -1.17 -12.18
CA HIS A 140 -11.16 0.09 -11.82
C HIS A 140 -11.22 1.00 -13.05
N ASP A 141 -12.42 1.45 -13.40
CA ASP A 141 -12.60 2.49 -14.41
C ASP A 141 -12.49 3.86 -13.75
N TRP A 142 -11.45 4.60 -14.13
CA TRP A 142 -11.15 5.92 -13.58
C TRP A 142 -12.16 7.00 -13.99
N ASP A 143 -12.87 6.81 -15.11
CA ASP A 143 -13.85 7.76 -15.63
C ASP A 143 -15.20 7.56 -14.93
N SER A 144 -15.72 6.32 -14.92
CA SER A 144 -17.00 6.01 -14.27
C SER A 144 -16.89 5.81 -12.76
N LYS A 145 -15.70 5.50 -12.24
CA LYS A 145 -15.41 5.16 -10.84
C LYS A 145 -16.20 3.97 -10.30
N VAL A 146 -16.54 3.03 -11.18
CA VAL A 146 -17.29 1.81 -10.87
C VAL A 146 -16.52 0.59 -11.38
N TYR A 147 -16.70 -0.56 -10.74
CA TYR A 147 -16.22 -1.84 -11.23
C TYR A 147 -17.25 -2.50 -12.15
N ASP A 148 -16.78 -3.05 -13.26
CA ASP A 148 -17.58 -3.79 -14.23
C ASP A 148 -17.04 -5.22 -14.40
N LEU A 149 -17.93 -6.21 -14.36
CA LEU A 149 -17.60 -7.61 -14.63
C LEU A 149 -17.09 -7.82 -16.07
N GLY A 150 -17.49 -6.95 -17.00
CA GLY A 150 -16.99 -6.95 -18.38
C GLY A 150 -15.54 -6.45 -18.52
N ASN A 151 -15.01 -5.76 -17.51
CA ASN A 151 -13.66 -5.19 -17.49
C ASN A 151 -12.78 -5.89 -16.44
N ALA A 152 -12.44 -7.16 -16.70
CA ALA A 152 -11.77 -8.02 -15.73
C ALA A 152 -10.70 -8.91 -16.36
N THR A 153 -9.66 -9.21 -15.58
CA THR A 153 -8.73 -10.31 -15.83
C THR A 153 -8.78 -11.33 -14.68
N THR A 154 -8.15 -12.49 -14.88
CA THR A 154 -8.00 -13.46 -13.80
C THR A 154 -7.21 -12.84 -12.65
N PHE A 155 -7.80 -12.80 -11.46
CA PHE A 155 -7.12 -12.32 -10.26
C PHE A 155 -5.89 -13.21 -9.96
N PRO A 156 -4.69 -12.66 -9.70
CA PRO A 156 -3.50 -13.47 -9.47
C PRO A 156 -3.65 -14.38 -8.26
N SER A 157 -3.61 -15.70 -8.47
CA SER A 157 -3.86 -16.70 -7.42
C SER A 157 -2.94 -16.57 -6.21
N CYS A 158 -1.66 -16.26 -6.45
CA CYS A 158 -0.70 -16.01 -5.38
C CYS A 158 -1.08 -14.81 -4.51
N LEU A 159 -1.52 -13.70 -5.12
CA LEU A 159 -2.00 -12.52 -4.40
C LEU A 159 -3.29 -12.82 -3.66
N GLY A 160 -4.17 -13.63 -4.27
CA GLY A 160 -5.40 -14.08 -3.64
C GLY A 160 -5.11 -14.89 -2.38
N ALA A 161 -4.14 -15.80 -2.46
CA ALA A 161 -3.69 -16.58 -1.31
C ALA A 161 -3.12 -15.69 -0.19
N LEU A 162 -2.25 -14.71 -0.51
CA LEU A 162 -1.73 -13.76 0.47
C LEU A 162 -2.86 -13.00 1.18
N ALA A 163 -3.78 -12.42 0.41
CA ALA A 163 -4.85 -11.61 0.95
C ALA A 163 -5.81 -12.44 1.81
N LYS A 164 -6.17 -13.65 1.37
CA LYS A 164 -6.97 -14.60 2.17
C LYS A 164 -6.26 -15.03 3.45
N LYS A 165 -4.93 -15.20 3.44
CA LYS A 165 -4.16 -15.52 4.66
C LYS A 165 -4.20 -14.37 5.67
N LEU A 166 -3.92 -13.14 5.23
CA LEU A 166 -4.02 -11.95 6.09
C LEU A 166 -5.45 -11.77 6.63
N ALA A 167 -6.46 -11.97 5.80
CA ALA A 167 -7.85 -11.89 6.19
C ALA A 167 -8.23 -12.94 7.23
N THR A 168 -7.84 -14.20 7.01
CA THR A 168 -8.08 -15.31 7.95
C THR A 168 -7.42 -15.06 9.30
N LEU A 169 -6.18 -14.58 9.33
CA LEU A 169 -5.48 -14.23 10.58
C LEU A 169 -6.25 -13.16 11.38
N LEU A 170 -6.93 -12.24 10.70
CA LEU A 170 -7.73 -11.18 11.32
C LEU A 170 -9.20 -11.58 11.56
N GLY A 171 -9.59 -12.82 11.28
CA GLY A 171 -10.96 -13.32 11.47
C GLY A 171 -11.94 -13.01 10.33
N TYR A 172 -11.45 -12.57 9.17
CA TYR A 172 -12.24 -12.35 7.95
C TYR A 172 -12.09 -13.54 6.98
N SER A 173 -12.44 -14.75 7.43
CA SER A 173 -12.32 -15.98 6.62
C SER A 173 -13.14 -15.95 5.32
N GLU A 174 -14.19 -15.13 5.31
CA GLU A 174 -15.09 -14.98 4.16
C GLU A 174 -14.57 -13.98 3.11
N PHE A 175 -13.46 -13.28 3.35
CA PHE A 175 -12.95 -12.29 2.40
C PHE A 175 -12.55 -12.92 1.06
N GLU A 176 -13.10 -12.38 -0.03
CA GLU A 176 -12.80 -12.79 -1.40
C GLU A 176 -12.06 -11.64 -2.14
N PRO A 177 -10.78 -11.82 -2.50
CA PRO A 177 -10.03 -10.82 -3.23
C PRO A 177 -10.44 -10.82 -4.71
N GLU A 178 -11.02 -9.73 -5.18
CA GLU A 178 -11.59 -9.62 -6.53
C GLU A 178 -10.92 -8.53 -7.37
N ALA A 179 -10.42 -7.46 -6.72
CA ALA A 179 -9.73 -6.36 -7.37
C ALA A 179 -8.47 -5.98 -6.60
N ALA A 180 -7.43 -5.57 -7.34
CA ALA A 180 -6.27 -4.96 -6.73
C ALA A 180 -5.72 -3.81 -7.57
N ILE A 181 -5.14 -2.82 -6.88
CA ILE A 181 -4.43 -1.69 -7.49
C ILE A 181 -3.02 -1.65 -6.91
N VAL A 182 -2.02 -1.78 -7.78
CA VAL A 182 -0.63 -1.45 -7.44
C VAL A 182 -0.41 0.02 -7.79
N ASN A 183 0.07 0.81 -6.85
CA ASN A 183 0.48 2.20 -7.05
C ASN A 183 2.00 2.34 -6.90
N TYR A 184 2.62 3.10 -7.80
CA TYR A 184 4.07 3.33 -7.84
C TYR A 184 4.35 4.81 -7.58
N TYR A 185 5.08 5.09 -6.51
CA TYR A 185 5.37 6.44 -6.06
C TYR A 185 6.88 6.70 -6.14
N ALA A 186 7.30 7.62 -7.00
CA ALA A 186 8.62 8.22 -6.90
C ALA A 186 8.70 9.14 -5.67
N MET A 187 9.91 9.51 -5.24
CA MET A 187 10.15 10.37 -4.06
C MET A 187 9.35 11.68 -4.01
N ASN A 188 9.01 12.25 -5.17
CA ASN A 188 8.25 13.50 -5.27
C ASN A 188 6.74 13.30 -5.47
N SER A 189 6.26 12.06 -5.51
CA SER A 189 4.87 11.71 -5.76
C SER A 189 4.02 11.96 -4.52
N THR A 190 2.76 12.29 -4.73
CA THR A 190 1.77 12.47 -3.66
C THR A 190 0.44 11.88 -4.09
N LEU A 191 -0.33 11.37 -3.14
CA LEU A 191 -1.73 11.00 -3.32
C LEU A 191 -2.60 11.94 -2.49
N SER A 192 -3.41 12.75 -3.16
CA SER A 192 -4.32 13.71 -2.51
C SER A 192 -5.40 13.01 -1.68
N GLY A 193 -6.02 13.76 -0.77
CA GLY A 193 -7.14 13.27 0.05
C GLY A 193 -8.29 12.72 -0.79
N HIS A 194 -8.61 11.44 -0.60
CA HIS A 194 -9.70 10.74 -1.28
C HIS A 194 -10.33 9.68 -0.37
N VAL A 195 -11.43 9.06 -0.83
CA VAL A 195 -12.10 7.95 -0.17
C VAL A 195 -12.36 6.87 -1.22
N ASP A 196 -12.08 5.62 -0.87
CA ASP A 196 -12.38 4.47 -1.72
C ASP A 196 -13.84 4.05 -1.53
N ARG A 197 -14.68 4.37 -2.52
CA ARG A 197 -16.14 4.09 -2.52
C ARG A 197 -16.62 3.40 -3.79
N SER A 198 -15.70 2.85 -4.58
CA SER A 198 -16.02 2.24 -5.87
C SER A 198 -16.52 0.80 -5.72
N GLU A 199 -16.25 0.15 -4.58
CA GLU A 199 -16.74 -1.19 -4.27
C GLU A 199 -18.23 -1.14 -3.90
N PHE A 200 -18.98 -2.16 -4.29
CA PHE A 200 -20.36 -2.36 -3.82
C PHE A 200 -20.38 -2.85 -2.36
N ASP A 201 -19.42 -3.71 -2.00
CA ASP A 201 -19.19 -4.14 -0.62
C ASP A 201 -18.19 -3.21 0.11
N LEU A 202 -18.73 -2.37 1.00
CA LEU A 202 -17.94 -1.53 1.91
C LEU A 202 -17.77 -2.16 3.31
N GLY A 203 -18.35 -3.33 3.56
CA GLY A 203 -18.24 -4.09 4.81
C GLY A 203 -16.96 -4.92 4.88
N SER A 204 -16.48 -5.41 3.74
CA SER A 204 -15.24 -6.19 3.66
C SER A 204 -13.96 -5.34 3.91
N PRO A 205 -12.91 -5.95 4.49
CA PRO A 205 -11.62 -5.28 4.70
C PRO A 205 -10.96 -4.87 3.38
N LEU A 206 -10.26 -3.74 3.40
CA LEU A 206 -9.30 -3.36 2.37
C LEU A 206 -7.88 -3.56 2.92
N PHE A 207 -7.05 -4.31 2.21
CA PHE A 207 -5.65 -4.55 2.57
C PHE A 207 -4.74 -3.67 1.74
N SER A 208 -3.90 -2.85 2.38
CA SER A 208 -2.92 -1.98 1.74
C SER A 208 -1.52 -2.33 2.20
N ILE A 209 -0.71 -2.87 1.30
CA ILE A 209 0.64 -3.37 1.59
C ILE A 209 1.66 -2.39 1.02
N SER A 210 2.69 -2.03 1.79
CA SER A 210 3.74 -1.10 1.36
C SER A 210 5.08 -1.80 1.15
N PHE A 211 5.82 -1.44 0.10
CA PHE A 211 7.20 -1.89 -0.14
C PHE A 211 8.09 -0.73 -0.58
N GLY A 212 9.38 -0.77 -0.23
CA GLY A 212 10.36 0.23 -0.66
C GLY A 212 10.54 1.39 0.32
N GLN A 213 10.49 2.62 -0.21
CA GLN A 213 10.65 3.84 0.59
C GLN A 213 9.50 4.06 1.58
N THR A 214 9.80 4.75 2.67
CA THR A 214 8.83 5.08 3.72
C THR A 214 7.85 6.14 3.21
N ALA A 215 6.58 6.04 3.59
CA ALA A 215 5.61 7.12 3.35
C ALA A 215 5.03 7.65 4.66
N VAL A 216 4.68 8.93 4.67
CA VAL A 216 3.70 9.45 5.62
C VAL A 216 2.33 9.20 5.03
N PHE A 217 1.49 8.48 5.76
CA PHE A 217 0.10 8.24 5.44
C PHE A 217 -0.80 9.04 6.39
N LEU A 218 -1.77 9.74 5.82
CA LEU A 218 -2.77 10.49 6.57
C LEU A 218 -4.11 9.78 6.48
N ILE A 219 -4.80 9.66 7.60
CA ILE A 219 -6.18 9.17 7.65
C ILE A 219 -7.02 9.98 8.64
N GLY A 220 -8.10 10.56 8.12
CA GLY A 220 -9.07 11.35 8.87
C GLY A 220 -10.32 10.54 9.20
N GLY A 221 -11.47 11.20 9.09
CA GLY A 221 -12.79 10.59 9.25
C GLY A 221 -13.60 10.63 7.95
N ALA A 222 -14.92 10.45 8.07
CA ALA A 222 -15.84 10.48 6.93
C ALA A 222 -15.95 11.85 6.22
N THR A 223 -15.43 12.92 6.84
CA THR A 223 -15.43 14.29 6.31
C THR A 223 -14.02 14.90 6.40
N LYS A 224 -13.77 15.95 5.61
CA LYS A 224 -12.49 16.64 5.56
C LYS A 224 -12.20 17.54 6.77
N ASN A 225 -13.19 17.73 7.64
CA ASN A 225 -13.09 18.59 8.83
C ASN A 225 -12.54 17.82 10.04
N VAL A 226 -12.35 16.50 9.90
CA VAL A 226 -11.72 15.68 10.94
C VAL A 226 -10.21 15.75 10.77
N LYS A 227 -9.50 16.13 11.84
CA LYS A 227 -8.02 16.17 11.84
C LYS A 227 -7.47 14.77 11.50
N PRO A 228 -6.62 14.64 10.46
CA PRO A 228 -6.04 13.35 10.13
C PRO A 228 -4.98 12.93 11.16
N THR A 229 -4.94 11.62 11.41
CA THR A 229 -3.81 10.97 12.07
C THR A 229 -2.73 10.70 11.03
N ALA A 230 -1.47 11.03 11.35
CA ALA A 230 -0.32 10.73 10.53
C ALA A 230 0.42 9.49 11.07
N MET A 231 0.81 8.58 10.17
CA MET A 231 1.62 7.42 10.51
C MET A 231 2.66 7.13 9.42
N PHE A 232 3.78 6.55 9.82
CA PHE A 232 4.74 6.00 8.88
C PHE A 232 4.25 4.66 8.35
N LEU A 233 4.35 4.48 7.03
CA LEU A 233 4.24 3.19 6.37
C LEU A 233 5.61 2.81 5.82
N LYS A 234 6.26 1.86 6.49
CA LYS A 234 7.58 1.32 6.13
C LYS A 234 7.41 0.10 5.22
N SER A 235 8.52 -0.40 4.68
CA SER A 235 8.47 -1.57 3.79
C SER A 235 8.06 -2.84 4.54
N GLY A 236 7.07 -3.51 3.98
CA GLY A 236 6.40 -4.68 4.53
C GLY A 236 5.12 -4.34 5.28
N ASP A 237 4.90 -3.10 5.72
CA ASP A 237 3.75 -2.77 6.55
C ASP A 237 2.43 -3.01 5.81
N VAL A 238 1.48 -3.60 6.53
CA VAL A 238 0.11 -3.85 6.06
C VAL A 238 -0.86 -3.00 6.85
N VAL A 239 -1.53 -2.08 6.17
CA VAL A 239 -2.68 -1.35 6.69
C VAL A 239 -3.94 -2.12 6.30
N VAL A 240 -4.85 -2.31 7.25
CA VAL A 240 -6.16 -2.92 7.01
C VAL A 240 -7.23 -1.94 7.43
N MET A 241 -8.02 -1.51 6.45
CA MET A 241 -9.14 -0.59 6.68
C MET A 241 -10.42 -1.42 6.76
N THR A 242 -11.12 -1.34 7.89
CA THR A 242 -12.41 -2.00 8.16
C THR A 242 -13.41 -1.00 8.76
N GLY A 243 -14.71 -1.28 8.67
CA GLY A 243 -15.75 -0.48 9.32
C GLY A 243 -15.64 1.02 9.01
N GLU A 244 -15.59 1.86 10.05
CA GLU A 244 -15.52 3.33 9.90
C GLU A 244 -14.32 3.81 9.06
N SER A 245 -13.17 3.13 9.18
CA SER A 245 -11.98 3.50 8.40
C SER A 245 -12.12 3.25 6.89
N ARG A 246 -12.99 2.32 6.44
CA ARG A 246 -13.19 2.03 5.01
C ARG A 246 -13.62 3.26 4.21
N VAL A 247 -14.40 4.13 4.84
CA VAL A 247 -14.96 5.34 4.21
C VAL A 247 -14.31 6.63 4.72
N ALA A 248 -13.14 6.51 5.35
CA ALA A 248 -12.37 7.65 5.84
C ALA A 248 -11.55 8.31 4.72
N TYR A 249 -11.46 9.64 4.77
CA TYR A 249 -10.52 10.38 3.94
C TYR A 249 -9.09 9.99 4.27
N HIS A 250 -8.31 9.68 3.25
CA HIS A 250 -6.91 9.32 3.42
C HIS A 250 -6.03 9.82 2.27
N ALA A 251 -4.73 9.94 2.53
CA ALA A 251 -3.76 10.54 1.61
C ALA A 251 -2.34 10.05 1.87
N VAL A 252 -1.48 10.25 0.88
CA VAL A 252 -0.02 10.08 1.00
C VAL A 252 0.64 11.40 0.60
N PRO A 253 0.85 12.34 1.54
CA PRO A 253 1.46 13.65 1.25
C PRO A 253 2.96 13.57 0.97
N LEU A 254 3.65 12.53 1.44
CA LEU A 254 5.11 12.51 1.49
C LEU A 254 5.67 11.09 1.37
N VAL A 255 6.66 10.92 0.50
CA VAL A 255 7.55 9.76 0.44
C VAL A 255 8.93 10.20 0.91
N LEU A 256 9.51 9.45 1.84
CA LEU A 256 10.75 9.77 2.54
C LEU A 256 11.79 8.70 2.26
N PRO A 257 13.09 9.08 2.18
CA PRO A 257 14.16 8.11 2.27
C PRO A 257 14.00 7.32 3.56
N ARG A 258 14.26 6.02 3.51
CA ARG A 258 14.33 5.18 4.71
C ARG A 258 15.40 5.71 5.68
N GLU A 259 15.05 5.84 6.94
CA GLU A 259 15.95 6.43 7.96
C GLU A 259 17.07 5.47 8.42
N ASP A 260 16.83 4.16 8.36
CA ASP A 260 17.75 3.15 8.89
C ASP A 260 18.94 2.83 7.96
N GLY A 261 18.96 3.37 6.73
CA GLY A 261 19.88 2.93 5.67
C GLY A 261 19.76 1.44 5.34
N GLY A 262 18.81 0.74 5.96
CA GLY A 262 18.61 -0.69 5.89
C GLY A 262 17.82 -1.04 4.65
N ALA A 263 17.85 -2.32 4.32
CA ALA A 263 16.99 -2.95 3.34
C ALA A 263 16.50 -4.24 4.00
N PRO A 264 15.26 -4.31 4.51
CA PRO A 264 14.76 -5.48 5.24
C PRO A 264 14.76 -6.70 4.33
N TRP A 265 14.69 -6.49 3.02
CA TRP A 265 14.87 -7.50 1.99
C TRP A 265 16.33 -7.91 1.77
N ASN A 266 17.35 -7.24 2.31
CA ASN A 266 18.77 -7.60 2.18
C ASN A 266 19.26 -8.63 3.22
N TYR A 267 18.52 -8.91 4.28
CA TYR A 267 18.88 -9.90 5.30
C TYR A 267 18.59 -11.35 4.87
N VAL A 268 18.92 -11.70 3.63
CA VAL A 268 18.80 -13.09 3.14
C VAL A 268 20.07 -13.82 3.56
N ALA A 269 19.93 -15.05 4.08
CA ALA A 269 21.06 -15.86 4.53
C ALA A 269 22.10 -16.04 3.41
N ASP A 270 23.39 -16.00 3.77
CA ASP A 270 24.52 -16.20 2.85
C ASP A 270 24.30 -17.43 1.96
N GLY A 271 24.20 -17.22 0.65
CA GLY A 271 24.02 -18.28 -0.35
C GLY A 271 22.88 -18.05 -1.35
N ASP A 272 21.89 -17.21 -1.02
CA ASP A 272 20.80 -16.81 -1.95
C ASP A 272 21.14 -15.44 -2.58
N ALA A 273 22.36 -15.35 -3.14
CA ALA A 273 22.81 -14.21 -3.93
C ALA A 273 22.06 -14.23 -5.27
N ASP A 274 20.78 -13.91 -5.22
CA ASP A 274 19.93 -13.80 -6.39
C ASP A 274 20.48 -12.67 -7.27
N SER A 275 21.21 -13.05 -8.33
CA SER A 275 21.84 -12.09 -9.25
C SER A 275 20.82 -11.22 -9.97
N ASP A 276 19.53 -11.55 -9.86
CA ASP A 276 18.40 -10.88 -10.49
C ASP A 276 17.74 -9.80 -9.61
N TRP A 277 18.15 -9.59 -8.35
CA TRP A 277 17.51 -8.61 -7.44
C TRP A 277 18.02 -7.16 -7.58
N SER A 278 19.18 -6.97 -8.21
CA SER A 278 19.88 -5.66 -8.24
C SER A 278 19.03 -4.55 -8.88
N ALA A 279 18.30 -4.86 -9.95
CA ALA A 279 17.45 -3.90 -10.65
C ALA A 279 16.22 -3.48 -9.82
N GLU A 280 15.54 -4.41 -9.14
CA GLU A 280 14.45 -4.09 -8.21
C GLU A 280 14.94 -3.27 -7.02
N ALA A 281 16.09 -3.63 -6.45
CA ALA A 281 16.71 -2.87 -5.38
C ALA A 281 17.01 -1.44 -5.82
N GLU A 282 17.57 -1.26 -7.03
CA GLU A 282 17.83 0.04 -7.65
C GLU A 282 16.52 0.83 -7.82
N TYR A 283 15.43 0.18 -8.24
CA TYR A 283 14.12 0.83 -8.36
C TYR A 283 13.60 1.30 -6.99
N LEU A 284 13.61 0.42 -5.99
CA LEU A 284 13.13 0.70 -4.64
C LEU A 284 13.97 1.74 -3.91
N ALA A 285 15.23 1.96 -4.30
CA ALA A 285 16.05 3.03 -3.75
C ALA A 285 15.43 4.43 -3.93
N ASN A 286 14.53 4.59 -4.92
CA ASN A 286 13.88 5.87 -5.23
C ASN A 286 12.35 5.78 -5.30
N HIS A 287 11.76 4.64 -4.95
CA HIS A 287 10.33 4.40 -5.08
C HIS A 287 9.72 3.67 -3.88
N ARG A 288 8.44 3.99 -3.65
CA ARG A 288 7.53 3.19 -2.84
C ARG A 288 6.53 2.51 -3.76
N ILE A 289 6.25 1.24 -3.51
CA ILE A 289 5.18 0.47 -4.15
C ILE A 289 4.11 0.22 -3.10
N ASN A 290 2.84 0.35 -3.51
CA ASN A 290 1.70 0.07 -2.64
C ASN A 290 0.71 -0.85 -3.35
N LEU A 291 0.34 -1.95 -2.72
CA LEU A 291 -0.59 -2.93 -3.27
C LEU A 291 -1.87 -2.95 -2.44
N ASN A 292 -2.98 -2.51 -3.03
CA ASN A 292 -4.29 -2.49 -2.39
C ASN A 292 -5.15 -3.64 -2.93
N VAL A 293 -5.64 -4.51 -2.06
CA VAL A 293 -6.52 -5.64 -2.40
C VAL A 293 -7.88 -5.44 -1.74
N ARG A 294 -8.95 -5.70 -2.50
CA ARG A 294 -10.34 -5.48 -2.09
C ARG A 294 -11.28 -6.54 -2.64
N GLN A 295 -12.38 -6.72 -1.92
CA GLN A 295 -13.59 -7.36 -2.41
C GLN A 295 -14.48 -6.26 -3.00
N VAL A 296 -15.10 -6.52 -4.15
CA VAL A 296 -15.93 -5.55 -4.87
C VAL A 296 -17.41 -5.83 -4.64
N PHE A 297 -17.83 -7.09 -4.68
CA PHE A 297 -19.23 -7.49 -4.56
C PHE A 297 -19.55 -8.08 -3.18
N GLU A 298 -20.78 -7.87 -2.72
CA GLU A 298 -21.30 -8.57 -1.54
C GLU A 298 -21.43 -10.06 -1.85
N LYS A 299 -21.23 -10.92 -0.85
CA LYS A 299 -21.55 -12.35 -1.02
C LYS A 299 -23.05 -12.52 -1.20
N SER A 300 -23.43 -13.25 -2.24
CA SER A 300 -24.78 -13.78 -2.46
C SER A 300 -25.11 -14.91 -1.48
#